data_AF-A0A197JBE1-F1
#
_entry.id   AF-A0A197JBE1-F1
#
_cell.length_a   1.000
_cell.length_b   1.000
_cell.length_c   1.000
_cell.angle_alpha   90.00
_cell.angle_beta   90.00
_cell.angle_gamma   90.00
#
_symmetry.space_group_name_H-M   'P 1'
#
loop_
_entity.id
_entity.type
_entity.pdbx_description
1 polymer ?
#
loop_
_entity_poly.entity_id
_entity_poly.type
_entity_poly.pdbx_seq_one_letter_code
_entity_poly.pdbx_strand_id
1 'polypeptide(L)'
;MEVEFDSRPVRPGSLIWSEDNILALVTPACVNIVTPCLAGALDRSPIKFLLTSTPALTIADDSPPWKLIANVANIRNAVSPLAIDYLAGAWSPTGCSPLKGCILAIITSRHSVFLYIPTSSHADRQWQKYLVLDQYLSIYWGTQLEIKPEMADKLESVSLAWSPKIHFGGIGSVLALGNKAGHVTLWHVTSKENVRCIESWKTGSETWVIQLSWSPWVLERGRYVSMLAYATADGQVRVREAKFNPELPLEGIEVSENVMEAPNQTLHPCTVLRWSPTSYETANKRNILAFSDLLQRRLRTSLGTHMGSD
;
A
#
# COMPACT_ATOMS: atom_id res chain seq x y z
N MET A 1 26.23 -0.39 -15.07
CA MET A 1 25.30 0.66 -15.52
C MET A 1 24.79 1.35 -14.28
N GLU A 2 24.92 2.66 -14.24
CA GLU A 2 24.45 3.51 -13.14
C GLU A 2 23.23 4.28 -13.65
N VAL A 3 22.15 4.33 -12.87
CA VAL A 3 20.95 5.11 -13.18
C VAL A 3 20.89 6.23 -12.16
N GLU A 4 21.03 7.46 -12.63
CA GLU A 4 20.93 8.66 -11.80
C GLU A 4 19.47 9.13 -11.74
N PHE A 5 19.05 9.59 -10.56
CA PHE A 5 17.70 10.10 -10.34
C PHE A 5 17.77 11.55 -9.88
N ASP A 6 16.86 12.39 -10.38
CA ASP A 6 16.85 13.83 -10.12
C ASP A 6 16.45 14.20 -8.68
N SER A 7 16.04 13.22 -7.88
CA SER A 7 15.58 13.45 -6.51
C SER A 7 15.90 12.26 -5.61
N ARG A 8 16.11 12.55 -4.33
CA ARG A 8 16.44 11.55 -3.32
C ARG A 8 15.16 11.00 -2.67
N PRO A 9 15.06 9.68 -2.43
CA PRO A 9 13.99 9.14 -1.61
C PRO A 9 14.13 9.67 -0.18
N VAL A 10 13.02 10.13 0.40
CA VAL A 10 13.00 10.69 1.77
C VAL A 10 12.31 9.76 2.78
N ARG A 11 11.79 8.60 2.33
CA ARG A 11 11.00 7.68 3.16
C ARG A 11 11.45 6.23 3.02
N PRO A 12 11.32 5.43 4.09
CA PRO A 12 11.44 3.98 3.99
C PRO A 12 10.45 3.41 2.99
N GLY A 13 10.85 2.39 2.23
CA GLY A 13 9.99 1.76 1.24
C GLY A 13 9.77 2.57 -0.04
N SER A 14 10.54 3.65 -0.28
CA SER A 14 10.48 4.41 -1.54
C SER A 14 10.88 3.60 -2.78
N LEU A 15 11.70 2.55 -2.63
CA LEU A 15 12.05 1.64 -3.72
C LEU A 15 11.17 0.39 -3.64
N ILE A 16 10.35 0.18 -4.67
CA ILE A 16 9.40 -0.94 -4.76
C ILE A 16 9.57 -1.70 -6.08
N TRP A 17 9.34 -3.01 -6.03
CA TRP A 17 9.52 -3.91 -7.17
C TRP A 17 8.21 -4.65 -7.47
N SER A 18 7.79 -4.63 -8.73
CA SER A 18 6.64 -5.38 -9.22
C SER A 18 7.00 -6.81 -9.63
N GLU A 19 5.97 -7.66 -9.76
CA GLU A 19 6.09 -9.02 -10.33
C GLU A 19 6.48 -9.00 -11.83
N ASP A 20 6.17 -7.92 -12.54
CA ASP A 20 6.57 -7.67 -13.94
C ASP A 20 8.04 -7.27 -14.10
N ASN A 21 8.84 -7.42 -13.04
CA ASN A 21 10.24 -6.98 -12.96
C ASN A 21 10.44 -5.47 -13.16
N ILE A 22 9.46 -4.65 -12.81
CA ILE A 22 9.51 -3.19 -12.92
C ILE A 22 9.84 -2.59 -11.55
N LEU A 23 10.85 -1.72 -11.51
CA LEU A 23 11.17 -0.97 -10.30
C LEU A 23 10.48 0.39 -10.34
N ALA A 24 9.95 0.83 -9.20
CA ALA A 24 9.58 2.22 -9.00
C ALA A 24 10.34 2.82 -7.82
N LEU A 25 10.87 4.02 -8.02
CA LEU A 25 11.47 4.86 -6.99
C LEU A 25 10.54 6.05 -6.75
N VAL A 26 9.87 6.05 -5.60
CA VAL A 26 8.98 7.11 -5.14
C VAL A 26 9.80 8.18 -4.42
N THR A 27 9.83 9.38 -4.99
CA THR A 27 10.44 10.57 -4.39
C THR A 27 9.38 11.66 -4.24
N PRO A 28 9.62 12.71 -3.44
CA PRO A 28 8.65 13.79 -3.32
C PRO A 28 8.25 14.39 -4.67
N ALA A 29 9.21 14.59 -5.58
CA ALA A 29 8.97 15.28 -6.85
C ALA A 29 8.36 14.40 -7.94
N CYS A 30 8.66 13.09 -7.98
CA CYS A 30 8.19 12.19 -9.02
C CYS A 30 8.22 10.73 -8.59
N VAL A 31 7.55 9.88 -9.37
CA VAL A 31 7.75 8.43 -9.29
C VAL A 31 8.50 7.99 -10.53
N ASN A 32 9.77 7.66 -10.36
CA ASN A 32 10.63 7.14 -11.43
C ASN A 32 10.36 5.65 -11.62
N ILE A 33 10.22 5.20 -12.85
CA ILE A 33 9.89 3.83 -13.20
C ILE A 33 11.00 3.29 -14.10
N VAL A 34 11.63 2.21 -13.66
CA VAL A 34 12.74 1.56 -14.36
C VAL A 34 12.28 0.21 -14.86
N THR A 35 12.22 0.05 -16.17
CA THR A 35 11.71 -1.16 -16.81
C THR A 35 12.80 -1.86 -17.61
N PRO A 36 13.10 -3.15 -17.35
CA PRO A 36 14.08 -3.89 -18.13
C PRO A 36 13.58 -4.12 -19.56
N CYS A 37 14.41 -3.82 -20.55
CA CYS A 37 14.16 -4.07 -21.96
C CYS A 37 14.87 -5.36 -22.37
N LEU A 38 14.10 -6.45 -22.48
CA LEU A 38 14.58 -7.70 -23.05
C LEU A 38 14.54 -7.54 -24.58
N ALA A 39 15.67 -7.19 -25.19
CA ALA A 39 15.80 -7.32 -26.64
C ALA A 39 15.78 -8.83 -26.94
N GLY A 40 14.82 -9.29 -27.76
CA GLY A 40 14.51 -10.71 -27.97
C GLY A 40 15.61 -11.58 -28.62
N ALA A 41 16.87 -11.15 -28.60
CA ALA A 41 18.01 -11.96 -29.03
C ALA A 41 18.73 -12.54 -27.81
N LEU A 42 19.12 -13.81 -27.88
CA LEU A 42 20.03 -14.51 -26.94
C LEU A 42 21.45 -13.90 -26.90
N ASP A 43 21.63 -12.72 -27.48
CA ASP A 43 22.91 -12.04 -27.53
C ASP A 43 23.28 -11.59 -26.12
N ARG A 44 24.57 -11.76 -25.76
CA ARG A 44 25.14 -11.40 -24.44
C ARG A 44 25.18 -9.89 -24.21
N SER A 45 24.40 -9.13 -24.97
CA SER A 45 24.25 -7.70 -24.84
C SER A 45 23.76 -7.35 -23.42
N PRO A 46 24.29 -6.27 -22.82
CA PRO A 46 23.86 -5.84 -21.50
C PRO A 46 22.36 -5.52 -21.52
N ILE A 47 21.64 -5.94 -20.48
CA ILE A 47 20.22 -5.60 -20.29
C ILE A 47 20.09 -4.09 -20.36
N LYS A 48 19.29 -3.61 -21.32
CA LYS A 48 18.95 -2.18 -21.42
C LYS A 48 17.81 -1.90 -20.45
N PHE A 49 17.86 -0.77 -19.77
CA PHE A 49 16.76 -0.30 -18.94
C PHE A 49 16.15 0.94 -19.58
N LEU A 50 14.83 0.99 -19.57
CA LEU A 50 14.09 2.19 -19.91
C LEU A 50 13.70 2.90 -18.62
N LEU A 51 14.07 4.17 -18.51
CA LEU A 51 13.67 5.05 -17.43
C LEU A 51 12.50 5.92 -17.90
N THR A 52 11.38 5.85 -17.19
CA THR A 52 10.20 6.70 -17.38
C THR A 52 9.76 7.27 -16.04
N SER A 53 8.71 8.07 -16.01
CA SER A 53 8.09 8.54 -14.77
C SER A 53 6.57 8.54 -14.87
N THR A 54 5.90 8.59 -13.72
CA THR A 54 4.46 8.90 -13.69
C THR A 54 4.22 10.34 -14.16
N PRO A 55 3.09 10.62 -14.83
CA PRO A 55 2.70 12.00 -15.14
C PRO A 55 2.69 12.86 -13.87
N ALA A 56 3.20 14.09 -13.99
CA ALA A 56 3.16 15.06 -12.91
C ALA A 56 1.71 15.34 -12.48
N LEU A 57 1.47 15.37 -11.17
CA LEU A 57 0.17 15.73 -10.62
C LEU A 57 0.01 17.24 -10.58
N THR A 58 -1.13 17.72 -11.07
CA THR A 58 -1.56 19.11 -10.91
C THR A 58 -2.43 19.25 -9.66
N ILE A 59 -2.58 20.48 -9.18
CA ILE A 59 -3.52 20.80 -8.09
C ILE A 59 -4.93 20.32 -8.43
N ALA A 60 -5.35 20.43 -9.69
CA ALA A 60 -6.66 19.97 -10.15
C ALA A 60 -6.83 18.44 -10.03
N ASP A 61 -5.74 17.67 -10.16
CA ASP A 61 -5.78 16.21 -10.04
C ASP A 61 -6.00 15.74 -8.60
N ASP A 62 -5.50 16.50 -7.62
CA ASP A 62 -5.52 16.18 -6.18
C ASP A 62 -6.48 17.11 -5.40
N SER A 63 -7.54 17.56 -6.07
CA SER A 63 -8.59 18.38 -5.48
C SER A 63 -9.96 17.78 -5.76
N PRO A 64 -10.27 16.58 -5.24
CA PRO A 64 -11.64 16.11 -5.26
C PRO A 64 -12.53 17.17 -4.59
N PRO A 65 -13.81 17.30 -5.00
CA PRO A 65 -14.69 18.40 -4.56
C PRO A 65 -14.71 18.58 -3.04
N TRP A 66 -14.53 17.45 -2.36
CA TRP A 66 -14.58 17.30 -0.93
C TRP A 66 -13.38 17.99 -0.21
N LYS A 67 -12.19 18.00 -0.81
CA LYS A 67 -11.00 18.73 -0.30
C LYS A 67 -11.09 20.24 -0.49
N LEU A 68 -11.98 20.71 -1.36
CA LEU A 68 -12.21 22.12 -1.65
C LEU A 68 -13.30 22.74 -0.77
N ILE A 69 -13.98 21.95 0.07
CA ILE A 69 -15.00 22.46 0.99
C ILE A 69 -14.33 23.36 2.03
N ALA A 70 -14.78 24.61 2.09
CA ALA A 70 -14.15 25.72 2.82
C ALA A 70 -13.80 25.40 4.29
N ASN A 71 -14.62 24.62 4.99
CA ASN A 71 -14.40 24.28 6.40
C ASN A 71 -13.21 23.31 6.61
N VAL A 72 -12.94 22.41 5.67
CA VAL A 72 -11.81 21.46 5.73
C VAL A 72 -10.56 22.08 5.11
N ALA A 73 -10.76 22.81 4.00
CA ALA A 73 -9.73 23.57 3.31
C ALA A 73 -9.08 24.62 4.22
N ASN A 74 -9.84 25.40 4.99
CA ASN A 74 -9.26 26.47 5.82
C ASN A 74 -8.44 25.96 7.01
N ILE A 75 -8.76 24.80 7.56
CA ILE A 75 -8.03 24.20 8.70
C ILE A 75 -6.73 23.52 8.24
N ARG A 76 -6.75 22.89 7.05
CA ARG A 76 -5.65 22.03 6.58
C ARG A 76 -4.77 22.68 5.50
N ASN A 77 -5.28 23.62 4.71
CA ASN A 77 -4.52 24.32 3.67
C ASN A 77 -3.64 25.46 4.20
N ALA A 78 -3.73 25.84 5.48
CA ALA A 78 -2.82 26.82 6.07
C ALA A 78 -1.35 26.33 6.11
N VAL A 79 -1.11 25.04 5.86
CA VAL A 79 0.21 24.39 5.98
C VAL A 79 0.64 23.65 4.70
N SER A 80 -0.25 23.47 3.71
CA SER A 80 0.08 22.63 2.54
C SER A 80 0.91 23.41 1.52
N PRO A 81 2.08 22.89 1.09
CA PRO A 81 2.83 23.48 0.00
C PRO A 81 1.99 23.54 -1.28
N LEU A 82 2.31 24.50 -2.15
CA LEU A 82 1.73 24.62 -3.49
C LEU A 82 1.98 23.36 -4.35
N ALA A 83 3.01 22.59 -4.01
CA ALA A 83 3.38 21.34 -4.68
C ALA A 83 2.76 20.11 -3.99
N ILE A 84 2.40 19.12 -4.80
CA ILE A 84 1.96 17.80 -4.34
C ILE A 84 3.18 16.88 -4.31
N ASP A 85 3.45 16.28 -3.16
CA ASP A 85 4.55 15.32 -3.04
C ASP A 85 4.03 13.88 -3.12
N TYR A 86 4.82 12.98 -3.68
CA TYR A 86 4.55 11.54 -3.59
C TYR A 86 5.13 10.94 -2.31
N LEU A 87 4.32 10.16 -1.61
CA LEU A 87 4.61 9.67 -0.26
C LEU A 87 4.99 8.19 -0.21
N ALA A 88 4.22 7.36 -0.89
CA ALA A 88 4.32 5.91 -0.82
C ALA A 88 3.72 5.31 -2.09
N GLY A 89 4.13 4.09 -2.40
CA GLY A 89 3.57 3.34 -3.51
C GLY A 89 3.54 1.84 -3.24
N ALA A 90 2.69 1.13 -3.97
CA ALA A 90 2.73 -0.32 -4.05
C ALA A 90 2.25 -0.80 -5.42
N TRP A 91 2.89 -1.86 -5.86
CA TRP A 91 2.53 -2.60 -7.05
C TRP A 91 1.42 -3.59 -6.76
N SER A 92 0.43 -3.66 -7.63
CA SER A 92 -0.44 -4.83 -7.70
C SER A 92 0.34 -6.02 -8.27
N PRO A 93 -0.15 -7.25 -8.05
CA PRO A 93 0.32 -8.42 -8.80
C PRO A 93 0.12 -8.28 -10.32
N THR A 94 0.85 -9.09 -11.09
CA THR A 94 0.72 -9.14 -12.55
C THR A 94 -0.67 -9.60 -12.97
N GLY A 95 -1.26 -8.95 -13.96
CA GLY A 95 -2.58 -9.29 -14.49
C GLY A 95 -3.74 -8.49 -13.93
N CYS A 96 -3.50 -7.56 -13.01
CA CYS A 96 -4.55 -6.71 -12.45
C CYS A 96 -4.93 -5.54 -13.37
N SER A 97 -4.01 -5.09 -14.25
CA SER A 97 -4.33 -4.01 -15.19
C SER A 97 -5.12 -4.52 -16.41
N PRO A 98 -5.84 -3.63 -17.13
CA PRO A 98 -6.50 -3.99 -18.39
C PRO A 98 -5.53 -4.55 -19.44
N LEU A 99 -4.26 -4.15 -19.39
CA LEU A 99 -3.17 -4.65 -20.24
C LEU A 99 -2.49 -5.91 -19.69
N LYS A 100 -3.10 -6.57 -18.70
CA LYS A 100 -2.60 -7.79 -18.04
C LYS A 100 -1.25 -7.65 -17.33
N GLY A 101 -0.80 -6.43 -17.07
CA GLY A 101 0.37 -6.13 -16.22
C GLY A 101 -0.01 -5.71 -14.80
N CYS A 102 0.94 -5.13 -14.09
CA CYS A 102 0.74 -4.51 -12.78
C CYS A 102 0.03 -3.13 -12.88
N ILE A 103 -0.59 -2.73 -11.78
CA ILE A 103 -1.08 -1.39 -11.48
C ILE A 103 -0.16 -0.80 -10.40
N LEU A 104 0.19 0.48 -10.52
CA LEU A 104 0.91 1.21 -9.48
C LEU A 104 -0.07 2.07 -8.68
N ALA A 105 -0.23 1.79 -7.39
CA ALA A 105 -0.97 2.65 -6.47
C ALA A 105 0.00 3.61 -5.77
N ILE A 106 -0.34 4.90 -5.67
CA ILE A 106 0.48 5.95 -5.08
C ILE A 106 -0.35 6.80 -4.12
N ILE A 107 0.21 7.11 -2.94
CA ILE A 107 -0.32 8.11 -2.00
C ILE A 107 0.44 9.43 -2.13
N THR A 108 -0.28 10.55 -2.07
CA THR A 108 0.29 11.93 -2.10
C THR A 108 0.28 12.63 -0.74
N SER A 109 0.97 13.77 -0.64
CA SER A 109 1.01 14.62 0.57
C SER A 109 -0.36 15.14 0.99
N ARG A 110 -1.34 15.13 0.08
CA ARG A 110 -2.75 15.45 0.37
C ARG A 110 -3.59 14.20 0.61
N HIS A 111 -2.97 13.05 0.85
CA HIS A 111 -3.64 11.80 1.21
C HIS A 111 -4.60 11.26 0.14
N SER A 112 -4.42 11.68 -1.12
CA SER A 112 -5.09 11.06 -2.26
C SER A 112 -4.44 9.75 -2.61
N VAL A 113 -5.23 8.83 -3.16
CA VAL A 113 -4.73 7.60 -3.79
C VAL A 113 -4.94 7.65 -5.30
N PHE A 114 -3.83 7.59 -6.04
CA PHE A 114 -3.82 7.52 -7.49
C PHE A 114 -3.42 6.13 -7.94
N LEU A 115 -4.10 5.61 -8.96
CA LEU A 115 -3.70 4.39 -9.66
C LEU A 115 -3.13 4.76 -11.02
N TYR A 116 -2.00 4.17 -11.38
CA TYR A 116 -1.35 4.33 -12.66
C TYR A 116 -1.22 2.99 -13.37
N ILE A 117 -1.36 3.02 -14.70
CA ILE A 117 -1.15 1.87 -15.58
C ILE A 117 -0.25 2.28 -16.76
N PRO A 118 0.42 1.32 -17.41
CA PRO A 118 1.08 1.59 -18.68
C PRO A 118 0.06 2.03 -19.76
N THR A 119 0.47 2.90 -20.68
CA THR A 119 -0.35 3.37 -21.81
C THR A 119 -0.45 2.35 -22.92
N SER A 120 0.61 1.56 -23.13
CA SER A 120 0.69 0.52 -24.16
C SER A 120 1.52 -0.66 -23.67
N SER A 121 1.39 -1.79 -24.36
CA SER A 121 2.00 -3.05 -23.95
C SER A 121 3.50 -3.18 -24.25
N HIS A 122 4.06 -2.46 -25.25
CA HIS A 122 5.40 -2.82 -25.75
C HIS A 122 6.37 -1.70 -26.18
N ALA A 123 5.94 -0.52 -26.64
CA ALA A 123 6.86 0.42 -27.30
C ALA A 123 7.40 1.54 -26.38
N ASP A 124 6.51 2.31 -25.77
CA ASP A 124 6.95 3.56 -25.11
C ASP A 124 6.97 3.46 -23.58
N ARG A 125 6.29 2.45 -23.02
CA ARG A 125 6.12 2.18 -21.58
C ARG A 125 5.84 3.43 -20.75
N GLN A 126 5.17 4.41 -21.36
CA GLN A 126 4.68 5.60 -20.69
C GLN A 126 3.60 5.18 -19.71
N TRP A 127 3.49 5.92 -18.61
CA TRP A 127 2.49 5.67 -17.59
C TRP A 127 1.41 6.73 -17.68
N GLN A 128 0.17 6.33 -17.43
CA GLN A 128 -0.96 7.25 -17.35
C GLN A 128 -1.68 7.09 -16.03
N LYS A 129 -2.24 8.19 -15.56
CA LYS A 129 -3.18 8.19 -14.45
C LYS A 129 -4.43 7.41 -14.88
N TYR A 130 -4.69 6.31 -14.20
CA TYR A 130 -5.81 5.44 -14.46
C TYR A 130 -7.06 5.91 -13.71
N LEU A 131 -6.91 6.11 -12.40
CA LEU A 131 -8.01 6.36 -11.47
C LEU A 131 -7.55 7.23 -10.30
N VAL A 132 -8.46 8.02 -9.75
CA VAL A 132 -8.32 8.64 -8.42
C VAL A 132 -9.32 7.94 -7.49
N LEU A 133 -8.84 7.31 -6.42
CA LEU A 133 -9.69 6.48 -5.56
C LEU A 133 -10.55 7.32 -4.60
N ASP A 134 -10.14 8.56 -4.32
CA ASP A 134 -10.80 9.51 -3.43
C ASP A 134 -12.28 9.70 -3.75
N GLN A 135 -12.65 9.70 -5.03
CA GLN A 135 -14.06 9.84 -5.42
C GLN A 135 -14.88 8.67 -4.87
N TYR A 136 -14.38 7.44 -4.97
CA TYR A 136 -15.05 6.24 -4.48
C TYR A 136 -15.04 6.15 -2.96
N LEU A 137 -13.98 6.64 -2.30
CA LEU A 137 -13.96 6.81 -0.85
C LEU A 137 -15.11 7.73 -0.40
N SER A 138 -15.35 8.85 -1.08
CA SER A 138 -16.47 9.73 -0.77
C SER A 138 -17.83 9.09 -1.03
N ILE A 139 -17.97 8.29 -2.10
CA ILE A 139 -19.21 7.52 -2.33
C ILE A 139 -19.45 6.55 -1.17
N TYR A 140 -18.42 5.77 -0.81
CA TYR A 140 -18.51 4.74 0.21
C TYR A 140 -18.91 5.30 1.58
N TRP A 141 -18.30 6.41 1.98
CA TRP A 141 -18.62 7.07 3.25
C TRP A 141 -19.86 7.96 3.20
N GLY A 142 -20.53 8.08 2.05
CA GLY A 142 -21.73 8.90 1.91
C GLY A 142 -21.49 10.41 1.99
N THR A 143 -20.28 10.88 1.66
CA THR A 143 -19.85 12.29 1.83
C THR A 143 -19.94 13.12 0.55
N GLN A 144 -20.76 12.69 -0.42
CA GLN A 144 -20.84 13.36 -1.73
C GLN A 144 -21.47 14.76 -1.65
N LEU A 145 -22.43 14.94 -0.75
CA LEU A 145 -23.23 16.17 -0.63
C LEU A 145 -22.69 17.10 0.46
N GLU A 146 -22.20 16.54 1.56
CA GLU A 146 -21.69 17.29 2.70
C GLU A 146 -20.59 16.49 3.39
N ILE A 147 -19.49 17.17 3.77
CA ILE A 147 -18.46 16.59 4.63
C ILE A 147 -18.50 17.30 5.96
N LYS A 148 -18.78 16.52 7.00
CA LYS A 148 -18.49 16.95 8.36
C LYS A 148 -16.98 16.89 8.61
N PRO A 149 -16.38 17.85 9.33
CA PRO A 149 -14.93 17.84 9.60
C PRO A 149 -14.40 16.53 10.18
N GLU A 150 -15.20 15.85 11.00
CA GLU A 150 -14.93 14.52 11.58
C GLU A 150 -14.78 13.39 10.56
N MET A 151 -15.26 13.58 9.33
CA MET A 151 -15.17 12.59 8.24
C MET A 151 -13.94 12.78 7.36
N ALA A 152 -13.26 13.94 7.43
CA ALA A 152 -12.08 14.21 6.63
C ALA A 152 -10.99 13.14 6.85
N ASP A 153 -10.77 12.74 8.11
CA ASP A 153 -9.77 11.72 8.44
C ASP A 153 -10.12 10.32 7.91
N LYS A 154 -11.39 10.06 7.58
CA LYS A 154 -11.81 8.81 6.92
C LYS A 154 -11.50 8.79 5.43
N LEU A 155 -11.44 9.96 4.80
CA LEU A 155 -11.15 10.12 3.37
C LEU A 155 -9.64 10.24 3.09
N GLU A 156 -8.84 10.57 4.10
CA GLU A 156 -7.40 10.76 3.97
C GLU A 156 -6.61 9.46 4.19
N SER A 157 -6.20 8.84 3.08
CA SER A 157 -5.38 7.63 3.09
C SER A 157 -3.91 7.94 3.38
N VAL A 158 -3.28 7.13 4.24
CA VAL A 158 -1.89 7.31 4.68
C VAL A 158 -1.02 6.07 4.45
N SER A 159 -1.62 4.89 4.28
CA SER A 159 -0.92 3.66 3.93
C SER A 159 -1.73 2.85 2.93
N LEU A 160 -1.03 2.00 2.17
CA LEU A 160 -1.64 1.13 1.17
C LEU A 160 -0.86 -0.18 1.05
N ALA A 161 -1.54 -1.27 0.68
CA ALA A 161 -0.91 -2.53 0.31
C ALA A 161 -1.82 -3.36 -0.60
N TRP A 162 -1.28 -3.89 -1.69
CA TRP A 162 -1.97 -4.90 -2.51
C TRP A 162 -1.84 -6.28 -1.89
N SER A 163 -2.91 -7.06 -1.95
CA SER A 163 -2.86 -8.49 -1.63
C SER A 163 -2.16 -9.25 -2.76
N PRO A 164 -1.53 -10.40 -2.47
CA PRO A 164 -1.02 -11.28 -3.52
C PRO A 164 -2.15 -11.75 -4.46
N LYS A 165 -1.78 -12.20 -5.65
CA LYS A 165 -2.78 -12.66 -6.64
C LYS A 165 -3.48 -13.93 -6.17
N ILE A 166 -4.81 -13.94 -6.25
CA ILE A 166 -5.60 -15.16 -6.14
C ILE A 166 -5.59 -15.84 -7.52
N HIS A 167 -5.00 -17.03 -7.62
CA HIS A 167 -4.72 -17.72 -8.88
C HIS A 167 -5.94 -18.43 -9.51
N PHE A 168 -7.15 -18.18 -9.01
CA PHE A 168 -8.37 -18.86 -9.46
C PHE A 168 -9.32 -17.89 -10.17
N GLY A 169 -10.01 -18.33 -11.22
CA GLY A 169 -11.14 -17.60 -11.82
C GLY A 169 -10.91 -16.17 -12.34
N GLY A 170 -9.66 -15.74 -12.56
CA GLY A 170 -9.36 -14.35 -12.95
C GLY A 170 -9.63 -13.33 -11.84
N ILE A 171 -9.74 -13.81 -10.60
CA ILE A 171 -10.22 -13.10 -9.41
C ILE A 171 -9.26 -11.97 -9.00
N GLY A 172 -7.97 -12.03 -9.34
CA GLY A 172 -7.09 -10.85 -9.22
C GLY A 172 -6.61 -10.58 -7.80
N SER A 173 -6.67 -9.32 -7.36
CA SER A 173 -6.04 -8.80 -6.13
C SER A 173 -6.89 -7.69 -5.49
N VAL A 174 -6.64 -7.42 -4.22
CA VAL A 174 -7.37 -6.44 -3.40
C VAL A 174 -6.40 -5.39 -2.88
N LEU A 175 -6.80 -4.13 -2.97
CA LEU A 175 -6.05 -3.00 -2.42
C LEU A 175 -6.56 -2.69 -1.01
N ALA A 176 -5.72 -2.86 0.00
CA ALA A 176 -5.97 -2.35 1.34
C ALA A 176 -5.49 -0.90 1.46
N LEU A 177 -6.30 -0.05 2.10
CA LEU A 177 -5.92 1.32 2.47
C LEU A 177 -6.12 1.53 3.96
N GLY A 178 -5.18 2.23 4.58
CA GLY A 178 -5.26 2.71 5.95
C GLY A 178 -5.39 4.22 5.97
N ASN A 179 -6.29 4.77 6.80
CA ASN A 179 -6.55 6.21 6.86
C ASN A 179 -6.20 6.83 8.22
N LYS A 180 -6.33 8.16 8.30
CA LYS A 180 -6.06 8.92 9.53
C LYS A 180 -7.06 8.64 10.64
N ALA A 181 -8.29 8.27 10.30
CA ALA A 181 -9.30 7.91 11.28
C ALA A 181 -9.11 6.49 11.85
N GLY A 182 -8.00 5.80 11.61
CA GLY A 182 -7.78 4.46 12.17
C GLY A 182 -8.67 3.38 11.55
N HIS A 183 -9.16 3.59 10.33
CA HIS A 183 -9.87 2.57 9.57
C HIS A 183 -8.96 1.90 8.54
N VAL A 184 -9.26 0.63 8.28
CA VAL A 184 -8.78 -0.11 7.12
C VAL A 184 -9.96 -0.32 6.18
N THR A 185 -9.74 -0.10 4.88
CA THR A 185 -10.72 -0.35 3.81
C THR A 185 -10.09 -1.25 2.75
N LEU A 186 -10.88 -2.19 2.21
CA LEU A 186 -10.47 -3.12 1.17
C LEU A 186 -11.17 -2.80 -0.13
N TRP A 187 -10.41 -2.67 -1.20
CA TRP A 187 -10.91 -2.20 -2.50
C TRP A 187 -10.67 -3.24 -3.58
N HIS A 188 -11.73 -3.54 -4.33
CA HIS A 188 -11.63 -4.26 -5.58
C HIS A 188 -11.55 -3.24 -6.72
N VAL A 189 -10.53 -3.36 -7.55
CA VAL A 189 -10.32 -2.50 -8.73
C VAL A 189 -10.14 -3.41 -9.94
N THR A 190 -11.15 -3.49 -10.80
CA THR A 190 -11.08 -4.27 -12.05
C THR A 190 -11.06 -3.40 -13.29
N SER A 191 -11.87 -2.35 -13.31
CA SER A 191 -11.88 -1.33 -14.35
C SER A 191 -12.15 0.05 -13.73
N LYS A 192 -12.15 1.13 -14.51
CA LYS A 192 -12.52 2.46 -14.00
C LYS A 192 -13.98 2.52 -13.56
N GLU A 193 -14.83 1.72 -14.19
CA GLU A 193 -16.27 1.65 -13.95
C GLU A 193 -16.62 0.69 -12.81
N ASN A 194 -15.71 -0.23 -12.47
CA ASN A 194 -15.92 -1.25 -11.45
C ASN A 194 -14.85 -1.17 -10.36
N VAL A 195 -15.03 -0.16 -9.51
CA VAL A 195 -14.25 0.12 -8.31
C VAL A 195 -15.21 0.14 -7.13
N ARG A 196 -14.91 -0.64 -6.11
CA ARG A 196 -15.75 -0.71 -4.92
C ARG A 196 -14.97 -1.05 -3.67
N CYS A 197 -15.45 -0.54 -2.55
CA CYS A 197 -15.04 -1.01 -1.24
C CYS A 197 -15.76 -2.33 -0.98
N ILE A 198 -14.99 -3.39 -0.77
CA ILE A 198 -15.50 -4.73 -0.44
C ILE A 198 -15.76 -4.80 1.06
N GLU A 199 -14.86 -4.25 1.86
CA GLU A 199 -15.00 -4.31 3.31
C GLU A 199 -14.29 -3.15 4.01
N SER A 200 -14.78 -2.77 5.20
CA SER A 200 -14.06 -1.84 6.07
C SER A 200 -14.26 -2.11 7.56
N TRP A 201 -13.27 -1.73 8.37
CA TRP A 201 -13.38 -1.80 9.81
C TRP A 201 -12.56 -0.71 10.50
N LYS A 202 -12.97 -0.38 11.73
CA LYS A 202 -12.18 0.40 12.68
C LYS A 202 -11.17 -0.51 13.36
N THR A 203 -9.93 -0.07 13.46
CA THR A 203 -8.83 -0.87 14.03
C THR A 203 -8.85 -1.01 15.55
N GLY A 204 -9.71 -0.25 16.24
CA GLY A 204 -9.70 -0.06 17.69
C GLY A 204 -8.79 1.08 18.16
N SER A 205 -7.98 1.66 17.27
CA SER A 205 -7.22 2.89 17.52
C SER A 205 -7.91 4.10 16.91
N GLU A 206 -7.84 5.24 17.60
CA GLU A 206 -8.24 6.55 17.07
C GLU A 206 -7.11 7.25 16.30
N THR A 207 -5.99 6.54 16.08
CA THR A 207 -4.82 7.06 15.37
C THR A 207 -4.66 6.47 13.97
N TRP A 208 -3.72 7.01 13.20
CA TRP A 208 -3.54 6.70 11.79
C TRP A 208 -3.11 5.24 11.58
N VAL A 209 -3.63 4.56 10.56
CA VAL A 209 -3.11 3.25 10.13
C VAL A 209 -1.91 3.47 9.21
N ILE A 210 -0.70 3.38 9.75
CA ILE A 210 0.53 3.81 9.08
C ILE A 210 1.23 2.73 8.24
N GLN A 211 0.92 1.44 8.46
CA GLN A 211 1.51 0.33 7.73
C GLN A 211 0.47 -0.76 7.48
N LEU A 212 0.57 -1.41 6.32
CA LEU A 212 -0.26 -2.53 5.90
C LEU A 212 0.62 -3.60 5.25
N SER A 213 0.34 -4.86 5.51
CA SER A 213 1.06 -5.98 4.89
C SER A 213 0.18 -7.22 4.79
N TRP A 214 0.07 -7.76 3.59
CA TRP A 214 -0.65 -9.00 3.32
C TRP A 214 0.27 -10.21 3.38
N SER A 215 -0.19 -11.30 4.00
CA SER A 215 0.43 -12.60 3.81
C SER A 215 0.04 -13.17 2.44
N PRO A 216 0.77 -14.18 1.93
CA PRO A 216 0.29 -15.01 0.83
C PRO A 216 -1.12 -15.54 1.08
N TRP A 217 -1.90 -15.69 0.01
CA TRP A 217 -3.15 -16.45 0.06
C TRP A 217 -2.85 -17.95 0.09
N VAL A 218 -3.45 -18.66 1.02
CA VAL A 218 -3.34 -20.12 1.18
C VAL A 218 -4.71 -20.74 1.00
N LEU A 219 -4.81 -21.84 0.27
CA LEU A 219 -6.08 -22.56 0.09
C LEU A 219 -6.29 -23.52 1.27
N GLU A 220 -7.26 -23.22 2.12
CA GLU A 220 -7.62 -24.02 3.30
C GLU A 220 -9.09 -24.42 3.25
N ARG A 221 -9.37 -25.72 3.26
CA ARG A 221 -10.74 -26.27 3.29
C ARG A 221 -11.66 -25.68 2.21
N GLY A 222 -11.12 -25.47 1.00
CA GLY A 222 -11.86 -24.93 -0.14
C GLY A 222 -12.01 -23.40 -0.15
N ARG A 223 -11.44 -22.67 0.81
CA ARG A 223 -11.42 -21.19 0.83
C ARG A 223 -9.99 -20.68 0.79
N TYR A 224 -9.78 -19.56 0.11
CA TYR A 224 -8.52 -18.84 0.20
C TYR A 224 -8.49 -18.03 1.50
N VAL A 225 -7.38 -18.12 2.22
CA VAL A 225 -7.16 -17.43 3.50
C VAL A 225 -5.88 -16.61 3.40
N SER A 226 -5.94 -15.35 3.81
CA SER A 226 -4.77 -14.48 3.95
C SER A 226 -4.88 -13.67 5.24
N MET A 227 -3.74 -13.26 5.78
CA MET A 227 -3.65 -12.43 6.96
C MET A 227 -3.26 -11.00 6.55
N LEU A 228 -4.08 -10.03 6.93
CA LEU A 228 -3.72 -8.61 6.82
C LEU A 228 -3.19 -8.11 8.16
N ALA A 229 -1.89 -7.85 8.19
CA ALA A 229 -1.26 -7.14 9.28
C ALA A 229 -1.39 -5.63 9.06
N TYR A 230 -1.63 -4.89 10.12
CA TYR A 230 -1.63 -3.43 10.11
C TYR A 230 -1.01 -2.87 11.39
N ALA A 231 -0.41 -1.69 11.26
CA ALA A 231 0.12 -0.95 12.41
C ALA A 231 -0.43 0.46 12.46
N THR A 232 -0.67 0.96 13.66
CA THR A 232 -1.20 2.30 13.93
C THR A 232 -0.13 3.23 14.50
N ALA A 233 -0.37 4.53 14.46
CA ALA A 233 0.60 5.55 14.88
C ALA A 233 0.88 5.55 16.39
N ASP A 234 -0.04 5.01 17.19
CA ASP A 234 0.16 4.72 18.62
C ASP A 234 1.01 3.46 18.89
N GLY A 235 1.54 2.81 17.85
CA GLY A 235 2.43 1.66 17.95
C GLY A 235 1.74 0.31 18.12
N GLN A 236 0.42 0.25 18.02
CA GLN A 236 -0.30 -1.02 18.04
C GLN A 236 -0.09 -1.76 16.71
N VAL A 237 0.21 -3.05 16.79
CA VAL A 237 0.30 -3.95 15.63
C VAL A 237 -0.74 -5.05 15.79
N ARG A 238 -1.56 -5.21 14.77
CA ARG A 238 -2.66 -6.17 14.77
C ARG A 238 -2.72 -6.93 13.45
N VAL A 239 -3.36 -8.09 13.49
CA VAL A 239 -3.56 -8.95 12.34
C VAL A 239 -5.03 -9.40 12.32
N ARG A 240 -5.64 -9.31 11.14
CA ARG A 240 -6.95 -9.91 10.86
C ARG A 240 -6.86 -10.90 9.72
N GLU A 241 -7.71 -11.91 9.80
CA GLU A 241 -7.86 -12.93 8.77
C GLU A 241 -8.87 -12.47 7.72
N ALA A 242 -8.53 -12.62 6.44
CA ALA A 242 -9.41 -12.43 5.30
C ALA A 242 -9.64 -13.78 4.62
N LYS A 243 -10.89 -14.11 4.35
CA LYS A 243 -11.32 -15.35 3.70
C LYS A 243 -12.03 -15.05 2.40
N PHE A 244 -11.80 -15.87 1.40
CA PHE A 244 -12.43 -15.76 0.11
C PHE A 244 -12.91 -17.14 -0.37
N ASN A 245 -14.19 -17.25 -0.72
CA ASN A 245 -14.71 -18.44 -1.36
C ASN A 245 -14.50 -18.34 -2.88
N PRO A 246 -13.71 -19.23 -3.52
CA PRO A 246 -13.50 -19.21 -4.98
C PRO A 246 -14.76 -19.40 -5.81
N GLU A 247 -15.84 -19.93 -5.23
CA GLU A 247 -17.14 -20.05 -5.89
C GLU A 247 -17.92 -18.73 -5.95
N LEU A 248 -17.48 -17.73 -5.18
CA LEU A 248 -18.08 -16.40 -5.13
C LEU A 248 -17.21 -15.39 -5.89
N PRO A 249 -17.82 -14.28 -6.37
CA PRO A 249 -17.07 -13.09 -6.79
C PRO A 249 -16.20 -12.54 -5.65
N LEU A 250 -15.13 -11.76 -5.92
CA LEU A 250 -14.26 -11.17 -4.85
C LEU A 250 -15.00 -10.32 -3.84
N GLU A 251 -16.18 -9.86 -4.21
CA GLU A 251 -17.18 -9.30 -3.31
C GLU A 251 -17.32 -10.12 -2.02
N GLY A 252 -17.22 -11.44 -2.10
CA GLY A 252 -17.36 -12.37 -0.99
C GLY A 252 -16.10 -12.52 -0.14
N ILE A 253 -15.23 -11.50 -0.08
CA ILE A 253 -14.14 -11.49 0.91
C ILE A 253 -14.74 -11.16 2.27
N GLU A 254 -14.62 -12.10 3.19
CA GLU A 254 -15.05 -11.99 4.58
C GLU A 254 -13.82 -11.69 5.45
N VAL A 255 -13.85 -10.62 6.24
CA VAL A 255 -12.80 -10.32 7.21
C VAL A 255 -13.25 -10.73 8.60
N SER A 256 -12.42 -11.51 9.30
CA SER A 256 -12.74 -11.96 10.65
C SER A 256 -12.84 -10.78 11.63
N GLU A 257 -13.83 -10.84 12.52
CA GLU A 257 -13.92 -9.95 13.68
C GLU A 257 -12.81 -10.24 14.71
N ASN A 258 -12.28 -11.46 14.71
CA ASN A 258 -11.19 -11.85 15.60
C ASN A 258 -9.92 -11.10 15.21
N VAL A 259 -9.33 -10.42 16.19
CA VAL A 259 -8.12 -9.63 16.01
C VAL A 259 -6.99 -10.24 16.82
N MET A 260 -5.90 -10.59 16.16
CA MET A 260 -4.67 -10.99 16.83
C MET A 260 -3.83 -9.74 17.07
N GLU A 261 -3.43 -9.51 18.32
CA GLU A 261 -2.57 -8.38 18.67
C GLU A 261 -1.13 -8.86 18.92
N ALA A 262 -0.16 -8.05 18.53
CA ALA A 262 1.22 -8.32 18.89
C ALA A 262 1.41 -8.23 20.42
N PRO A 263 2.15 -9.16 21.05
CA PRO A 263 2.23 -9.26 22.51
C PRO A 263 2.94 -8.07 23.17
N ASN A 264 3.81 -7.38 22.41
CA ASN A 264 4.58 -6.23 22.89
C ASN A 264 4.16 -4.99 22.10
N GLN A 265 3.13 -4.28 22.60
CA GLN A 265 2.77 -2.98 22.05
C GLN A 265 3.82 -1.96 22.46
N THR A 266 4.35 -1.24 21.49
CA THR A 266 5.35 -0.18 21.70
C THR A 266 4.63 1.15 21.72
N LEU A 267 5.14 2.14 22.46
CA LEU A 267 4.63 3.52 22.38
C LEU A 267 5.05 4.22 21.08
N HIS A 268 5.86 3.55 20.26
CA HIS A 268 6.45 4.10 19.05
C HIS A 268 5.80 3.52 17.80
N PRO A 269 5.64 4.35 16.76
CA PRO A 269 5.13 3.91 15.46
C PRO A 269 5.97 2.78 14.85
N CYS A 270 5.31 1.71 14.41
CA CYS A 270 5.95 0.65 13.64
C CYS A 270 6.37 1.17 12.26
N THR A 271 7.67 1.11 11.96
CA THR A 271 8.23 1.66 10.71
C THR A 271 8.27 0.67 9.55
N VAL A 272 8.27 -0.64 9.85
CA VAL A 272 8.32 -1.70 8.86
C VAL A 272 7.43 -2.85 9.31
N LEU A 273 6.55 -3.29 8.41
CA LEU A 273 5.67 -4.44 8.61
C LEU A 273 5.80 -5.37 7.42
N ARG A 274 6.34 -6.57 7.61
CA ARG A 274 6.58 -7.53 6.53
C ARG A 274 6.33 -8.96 6.97
N TRP A 275 5.59 -9.69 6.16
CA TRP A 275 5.51 -11.15 6.27
C TRP A 275 6.81 -11.78 5.77
N SER A 276 7.29 -12.79 6.49
CA SER A 276 8.38 -13.64 6.04
C SER A 276 7.95 -14.35 4.76
N PRO A 277 8.80 -14.41 3.72
CA PRO A 277 8.52 -15.21 2.54
C PRO A 277 8.42 -16.67 2.96
N THR A 278 7.20 -17.21 2.95
CA THR A 278 6.98 -18.64 3.15
C THR A 278 7.30 -19.34 1.84
N SER A 279 8.22 -20.31 1.89
CA SER A 279 8.34 -21.28 0.79
C SER A 279 7.04 -22.06 0.67
N TYR A 280 6.71 -22.57 -0.52
CA TYR A 280 5.52 -23.41 -0.71
C TYR A 280 5.47 -24.60 0.27
N GLU A 281 6.65 -25.14 0.63
CA GLU A 281 6.79 -26.24 1.60
C GLU A 281 6.54 -25.81 3.06
N THR A 282 6.78 -24.53 3.40
CA THR A 282 6.57 -23.97 4.74
C THR A 282 5.26 -23.18 4.89
N ALA A 283 4.55 -22.91 3.79
CA ALA A 283 3.26 -22.20 3.78
C ALA A 283 2.23 -22.87 4.72
N ASN A 284 2.30 -24.19 4.87
CA ASN A 284 1.43 -24.95 5.76
C ASN A 284 1.83 -24.90 7.26
N LYS A 285 2.94 -24.24 7.64
CA LYS A 285 3.52 -24.44 8.99
C LYS A 285 3.72 -23.21 9.86
N ARG A 286 3.76 -21.96 9.35
CA ARG A 286 3.65 -20.70 10.13
C ARG A 286 3.82 -19.48 9.22
N ASN A 287 2.87 -18.55 9.24
CA ASN A 287 3.11 -17.19 8.75
C ASN A 287 3.85 -16.40 9.84
N ILE A 288 5.09 -15.97 9.57
CA ILE A 288 5.88 -15.16 10.50
C ILE A 288 5.76 -13.71 10.09
N LEU A 289 5.28 -12.86 10.98
CA LEU A 289 5.26 -11.41 10.80
C LEU A 289 6.48 -10.80 11.48
N ALA A 290 7.32 -10.13 10.72
CA ALA A 290 8.41 -9.32 11.24
C ALA A 290 7.98 -7.85 11.27
N PHE A 291 8.25 -7.18 12.39
CA PHE A 291 8.03 -5.76 12.55
C PHE A 291 9.16 -5.13 13.38
N SER A 292 9.49 -3.88 13.11
CA SER A 292 10.56 -3.16 13.80
C SER A 292 10.03 -1.97 14.58
N ASP A 293 10.52 -1.84 15.81
CA ASP A 293 10.49 -0.60 16.58
C ASP A 293 11.89 0.04 16.57
N LEU A 294 11.94 1.37 16.44
CA LEU A 294 13.16 2.17 16.27
C LEU A 294 14.11 2.13 17.49
N LEU A 295 13.67 1.63 18.65
CA LEU A 295 14.39 1.80 19.92
C LEU A 295 15.19 0.60 20.46
N GLN A 296 15.33 -0.51 19.74
CA GLN A 296 16.21 -1.61 20.22
C GLN A 296 17.72 -1.34 20.11
N ARG A 297 18.17 -0.17 19.65
CA ARG A 297 19.60 0.16 19.45
C ARG A 297 20.31 0.85 20.62
N ARG A 298 19.67 1.10 21.76
CA ARG A 298 20.33 1.65 22.95
C ARG A 298 19.82 0.98 24.22
N LEU A 299 20.46 -0.13 24.62
CA LEU A 299 20.67 -0.57 26.01
C LEU A 299 21.28 -1.99 26.01
N ARG A 300 22.60 -2.08 25.80
CA ARG A 300 23.44 -3.19 26.31
C ARG A 300 24.88 -2.70 26.50
N THR A 301 25.12 -1.97 27.58
CA THR A 301 26.41 -1.94 28.28
C THR A 301 26.18 -1.50 29.73
N SER A 302 25.79 -2.44 30.59
CA SER A 302 26.20 -2.49 32.00
C SER A 302 25.76 -3.82 32.61
N LEU A 303 26.62 -4.83 32.54
CA LEU A 303 26.61 -5.91 33.51
C LEU A 303 27.92 -5.80 34.26
N GLY A 304 27.77 -5.30 35.49
CA GLY A 304 28.86 -5.12 36.44
C GLY A 304 29.54 -6.44 36.77
N THR A 305 30.85 -6.35 36.90
CA THR A 305 31.67 -7.31 37.64
C THR A 305 31.30 -7.26 39.11
N HIS A 306 30.49 -8.21 39.56
CA HIS A 306 30.41 -8.63 40.95
C HIS A 306 30.62 -10.15 40.99
N MET A 307 31.88 -10.55 41.19
CA MET A 307 32.29 -11.77 41.88
C MET A 307 33.49 -11.28 42.72
N GLY A 308 33.47 -11.35 44.03
CA GLY A 308 33.18 -12.53 44.84
C GLY A 308 34.47 -12.80 45.58
N SER A 309 34.48 -12.44 46.86
CA SER A 309 35.51 -12.74 47.84
C SER A 309 35.77 -14.23 47.94
N ASP A 310 37.06 -14.60 47.92
CA ASP A 310 37.70 -15.48 48.90
C ASP A 310 39.13 -14.96 49.13
#